data_AF-A0A381I643-F1
#
_entry.id   AF-A0A381I643-F1
#
_cell.length_a   1.000
_cell.length_b   1.000
_cell.length_c   1.000
_cell.angle_alpha   90.00
_cell.angle_beta   90.00
_cell.angle_gamma   90.00
#
_symmetry.space_group_name_H-M   'P 1'
#
loop_
_entity.id
_entity.type
_entity.pdbx_description
1 polymer ?
#
loop_
_entity_poly.entity_id
_entity_poly.type
_entity_poly.pdbx_seq_one_letter_code
_entity_poly.pdbx_strand_id
1 'polypeptide(L)'
;MVKNLIKITIPGRPISKSNFKLHNINGQAWMPSKGKYSKYLAYENMIAGFINQQYQGETVEENLITVLKLFFPNKRMGDLHNYPKSICDGIEKSGIIKNDKQLKPVLLFDFIDKDNPRVEIELYPVSKYDISYNIFEK
;
A
#
# COMPACT_ATOMS: atom_id res chain seq x y z
N MET A 1 -20.17 15.96 -12.42
CA MET A 1 -18.71 15.79 -12.26
C MET A 1 -18.47 14.49 -11.51
N VAL A 2 -17.81 13.50 -12.12
CA VAL A 2 -17.52 12.24 -11.43
C VAL A 2 -16.08 11.87 -11.69
N LYS A 3 -15.21 12.13 -10.72
CA LYS A 3 -13.92 11.45 -10.61
C LYS A 3 -13.90 10.75 -9.25
N ASN A 4 -14.49 9.56 -9.21
CA ASN A 4 -14.48 8.69 -8.04
C ASN A 4 -13.29 7.73 -8.07
N LEU A 5 -12.14 8.18 -8.54
CA LEU A 5 -10.92 7.39 -8.57
C LEU A 5 -9.86 8.17 -7.80
N ILE A 6 -9.28 7.52 -6.80
CA ILE A 6 -8.20 8.10 -6.01
C ILE A 6 -6.89 7.53 -6.54
N LYS A 7 -6.00 8.41 -7.00
CA LYS A 7 -4.65 8.05 -7.46
C LYS A 7 -3.63 8.72 -6.57
N ILE A 8 -2.67 7.94 -6.08
CA ILE A 8 -1.66 8.39 -5.13
C ILE A 8 -0.32 7.86 -5.57
N THR A 9 0.69 8.72 -5.60
CA THR A 9 2.08 8.33 -5.86
C THR A 9 2.90 8.50 -4.60
N ILE A 10 3.55 7.43 -4.17
CA ILE A 10 4.51 7.45 -3.06
C ILE A 10 5.91 7.39 -3.67
N PRO A 11 6.72 8.45 -3.59
CA PRO A 11 8.06 8.44 -4.14
C PRO A 11 8.99 7.53 -3.33
N GLY A 12 10.03 7.04 -4.00
CA GLY A 12 11.08 6.24 -3.40
C GLY A 12 10.87 4.75 -3.57
N ARG A 13 11.90 4.00 -3.17
CA ARG A 13 11.94 2.54 -3.33
C ARG A 13 10.83 1.87 -2.51
N PRO A 14 10.00 0.99 -3.10
CA PRO A 14 9.01 0.24 -2.33
C PRO A 14 9.69 -0.61 -1.23
N ILE A 15 9.07 -0.67 -0.05
CA ILE A 15 9.58 -1.42 1.11
C ILE A 15 8.58 -2.51 1.51
N SER A 16 9.02 -3.77 1.47
CA SER A 16 8.22 -4.92 1.93
C SER A 16 8.29 -5.10 3.43
N LYS A 17 7.19 -5.54 4.05
CA LYS A 17 7.11 -5.84 5.48
C LYS A 17 7.49 -7.29 5.76
N SER A 18 8.41 -7.53 6.69
CA SER A 18 8.64 -8.88 7.21
C SER A 18 7.56 -9.23 8.24
N ASN A 19 7.16 -10.50 8.33
CA ASN A 19 6.28 -11.01 9.40
C ASN A 19 6.93 -10.94 10.80
N PHE A 20 8.17 -10.47 10.92
CA PHE A 20 8.86 -10.35 12.20
C PHE A 20 8.10 -9.39 13.14
N LYS A 21 7.55 -9.96 14.22
CA LYS A 21 7.00 -9.22 15.36
C LYS A 21 7.82 -9.57 16.58
N LEU A 22 8.08 -8.57 17.44
CA LEU A 22 8.61 -8.83 18.77
C LEU A 22 7.44 -9.13 19.70
N HIS A 23 7.66 -9.98 20.69
CA HIS A 23 6.68 -10.24 21.74
C HIS A 23 7.20 -9.60 23.03
N ASN A 24 6.32 -8.95 23.79
CA ASN A 24 6.68 -8.50 25.14
C ASN A 24 6.67 -9.68 26.12
N ILE A 25 7.05 -9.42 27.38
CA ILE A 25 7.04 -10.43 28.45
C ILE A 25 5.67 -11.08 28.68
N ASN A 26 4.59 -10.43 28.24
CA ASN A 26 3.20 -10.92 28.33
C ASN A 26 2.73 -11.59 27.03
N GLY A 27 3.64 -11.87 26.08
CA GLY A 27 3.34 -12.51 24.80
C GLY A 27 2.65 -11.62 23.77
N GLN A 28 2.35 -10.35 24.08
CA GLN A 28 1.70 -9.43 23.15
C GLN A 28 2.68 -9.02 22.06
N ALA A 29 2.25 -9.15 20.81
CA ALA A 29 3.04 -8.76 19.66
C ALA A 29 3.07 -7.24 19.51
N TRP A 30 4.27 -6.66 19.35
CA TRP A 30 4.48 -5.23 19.15
C TRP A 30 5.53 -4.97 18.08
N MET A 31 5.45 -3.79 17.45
CA MET A 31 6.43 -3.32 16.47
C MET A 31 7.33 -2.27 17.11
N PRO A 32 8.66 -2.43 17.08
CA PRO A 32 9.54 -1.48 17.73
C PRO A 32 9.69 -0.18 16.92
N SER A 33 9.61 0.94 17.63
CA SER A 33 9.78 2.30 17.09
C SER A 33 11.26 2.69 16.89
N LYS A 34 12.20 1.89 17.38
CA LYS A 34 13.66 2.07 17.23
C LYS A 34 14.32 0.80 16.70
N GLY A 35 15.47 0.94 16.04
CA GLY A 35 16.25 -0.19 15.52
C GLY A 35 15.77 -0.73 14.17
N LYS A 36 16.24 -1.93 13.77
CA LYS A 36 16.09 -2.50 12.41
C LYS A 36 14.66 -2.54 11.87
N TYR A 37 13.66 -2.67 12.72
CA TYR A 37 12.24 -2.80 12.33
C TYR A 37 11.47 -1.47 12.34
N SER A 38 12.07 -0.38 12.85
CA SER A 38 11.48 0.96 12.81
C SER A 38 11.25 1.48 11.39
N LYS A 39 11.98 0.96 10.40
CA LYS A 39 11.81 1.29 8.98
C LYS A 39 10.40 1.00 8.46
N TYR A 40 9.69 0.02 9.02
CA TYR A 40 8.31 -0.29 8.60
C TYR A 40 7.34 0.78 9.08
N LEU A 41 7.44 1.15 10.36
CA LEU A 41 6.65 2.23 10.93
C LEU A 41 6.94 3.57 10.23
N ALA A 42 8.22 3.84 9.93
CA ALA A 42 8.63 5.03 9.19
C ALA A 42 8.04 5.05 7.77
N TYR A 43 8.03 3.91 7.09
CA TYR A 43 7.46 3.79 5.75
C TYR A 43 5.93 3.92 5.75
N GLU A 44 5.23 3.33 6.72
CA GLU A 44 3.78 3.50 6.91
C GLU A 44 3.43 4.98 7.15
N ASN A 45 4.20 5.67 8.00
CA ASN A 45 4.02 7.11 8.24
C ASN A 45 4.28 7.94 6.98
N MET A 46 5.31 7.58 6.21
CA MET A 46 5.65 8.25 4.95
C MET A 46 4.51 8.11 3.94
N ILE A 47 3.97 6.90 3.78
CA ILE A 47 2.80 6.66 2.93
C ILE A 47 1.63 7.51 3.38
N ALA A 48 1.29 7.47 4.67
CA ALA A 48 0.18 8.26 5.22
C ALA A 48 0.36 9.76 4.96
N GLY A 49 1.57 10.29 5.13
CA GLY A 49 1.89 11.69 4.85
C GLY A 49 1.69 12.06 3.37
N PHE A 50 2.15 11.23 2.44
CA PHE A 50 1.95 11.48 1.01
C PHE A 50 0.50 11.34 0.56
N ILE A 51 -0.27 10.42 1.15
CA ILE A 51 -1.71 10.31 0.93
C ILE A 51 -2.39 11.60 1.37
N ASN A 52 -2.11 12.07 2.59
CA ASN A 52 -2.71 13.28 3.15
C ASN A 52 -2.32 14.55 2.41
N GLN A 53 -1.28 14.55 1.59
CA GLN A 53 -0.94 15.66 0.70
C GLN A 53 -1.71 15.62 -0.63
N GLN A 54 -1.99 14.41 -1.13
CA GLN A 54 -2.61 14.18 -2.45
C GLN A 54 -4.12 14.02 -2.39
N TYR A 55 -4.67 13.69 -1.21
CA TYR A 55 -6.09 13.44 -0.98
C TYR A 55 -6.59 14.32 0.16
N GLN A 56 -7.57 15.18 -0.15
CA GLN A 56 -8.27 16.05 0.81
C GLN A 56 -9.76 15.70 0.91
N GLY A 57 -10.16 14.52 0.43
CA GLY A 57 -11.54 14.08 0.50
C GLY A 57 -11.89 13.47 1.86
N GLU A 58 -13.14 13.08 2.01
CA GLU A 58 -13.62 12.41 3.22
C GLU A 58 -13.08 10.96 3.31
N THR A 59 -13.12 10.39 4.51
CA THR A 59 -12.85 8.97 4.70
C THR A 59 -13.83 8.13 3.88
N VAL A 60 -13.30 7.18 3.13
CA VAL A 60 -14.09 6.26 2.31
C VAL A 60 -14.62 5.13 3.19
N GLU A 61 -15.93 4.92 3.19
CA GLU A 61 -16.61 3.92 4.02
C GLU A 61 -16.88 2.60 3.27
N GLU A 62 -16.84 2.62 1.94
CA GLU A 62 -17.09 1.43 1.11
C GLU A 62 -15.81 0.62 0.82
N ASN A 63 -15.96 -0.56 0.19
CA ASN A 63 -14.83 -1.34 -0.28
C ASN A 63 -14.20 -0.69 -1.53
N LEU A 64 -12.90 -0.90 -1.70
CA LEU A 64 -12.10 -0.34 -2.77
C LEU A 64 -11.35 -1.45 -3.50
N ILE A 65 -11.61 -1.60 -4.81
CA ILE A 65 -10.68 -2.31 -5.70
C ILE A 65 -9.37 -1.53 -5.66
N THR A 66 -8.29 -2.23 -5.32
CA THR A 66 -6.99 -1.61 -5.04
C THR A 66 -5.97 -2.12 -6.05
N VAL A 67 -5.36 -1.21 -6.81
CA VAL A 67 -4.28 -1.55 -7.74
C VAL A 67 -2.98 -0.94 -7.22
N LEU A 68 -2.00 -1.80 -6.97
CA LEU A 68 -0.66 -1.43 -6.52
C LEU A 68 0.34 -1.70 -7.65
N LYS A 69 1.00 -0.65 -8.12
CA LYS A 69 2.09 -0.75 -9.10
C LYS A 69 3.39 -0.36 -8.41
N LEU A 70 4.31 -1.32 -8.31
CA LEU A 70 5.56 -1.18 -7.60
C LEU A 70 6.70 -0.98 -8.60
N PHE A 71 7.32 0.20 -8.58
CA PHE A 71 8.44 0.53 -9.45
C PHE A 71 9.75 0.41 -8.67
N PHE A 72 10.54 -0.62 -8.98
CA PHE A 72 11.80 -0.92 -8.33
C PHE A 72 13.00 -0.42 -9.14
N PRO A 73 14.10 0.03 -8.50
CA PRO A 73 15.27 0.47 -9.23
C PRO A 73 16.04 -0.67 -9.92
N ASN A 74 15.80 -1.92 -9.51
CA ASN A 74 16.44 -3.12 -10.01
C ASN A 74 15.68 -4.38 -9.59
N LYS A 75 16.06 -5.53 -10.14
CA LYS A 75 15.46 -6.84 -9.84
C LYS A 75 15.77 -7.39 -8.45
N ARG A 76 16.63 -6.72 -7.66
CA ARG A 76 16.91 -7.13 -6.28
C ARG A 76 15.79 -6.63 -5.39
N MET A 77 14.68 -7.35 -5.32
CA MET A 77 13.51 -7.05 -4.49
C MET A 77 13.19 -8.21 -3.53
N GLY A 78 12.39 -7.93 -2.50
CA GLY A 78 11.89 -8.99 -1.62
C GLY A 78 10.73 -9.74 -2.25
N ASP A 79 10.14 -10.67 -1.50
CA ASP A 79 8.90 -11.34 -1.91
C ASP A 79 7.75 -10.32 -2.10
N LEU A 80 7.15 -10.36 -3.29
CA LEU A 80 6.15 -9.41 -3.76
C LEU A 80 4.92 -9.36 -2.85
N HIS A 81 4.50 -10.50 -2.29
CA HIS A 81 3.35 -10.62 -1.41
C HIS A 81 3.48 -9.86 -0.07
N ASN A 82 4.71 -9.46 0.28
CA ASN A 82 4.98 -8.72 1.51
C ASN A 82 4.89 -7.20 1.37
N TYR A 83 4.83 -6.67 0.14
CA TYR A 83 4.70 -5.23 -0.10
C TYR A 83 3.29 -4.68 0.20
N PRO A 84 2.19 -5.36 -0.18
CA PRO A 84 0.85 -4.89 0.19
C PRO A 84 0.68 -4.67 1.68
N LYS A 85 1.30 -5.48 2.55
CA LYS A 85 1.18 -5.35 4.01
C LYS A 85 1.56 -3.95 4.51
N SER A 86 2.77 -3.48 4.22
CA SER A 86 3.23 -2.16 4.63
C SER A 86 2.50 -1.02 3.91
N ILE A 87 2.06 -1.24 2.67
CA ILE A 87 1.36 -0.22 1.88
C ILE A 87 -0.07 -0.03 2.41
N CYS A 88 -0.82 -1.10 2.58
CA CYS A 88 -2.17 -1.09 3.13
C CYS A 88 -2.21 -0.53 4.56
N ASP A 89 -1.25 -0.92 5.41
CA ASP A 89 -1.10 -0.34 6.75
C ASP A 89 -0.90 1.19 6.68
N GLY A 90 -0.09 1.68 5.73
CA GLY A 90 0.09 3.12 5.49
C GLY A 90 -1.16 3.81 4.95
N ILE A 91 -1.96 3.13 4.12
CA ILE A 91 -3.25 3.63 3.62
C ILE A 91 -4.24 3.77 4.79
N GLU A 92 -4.45 2.73 5.60
CA GLU A 92 -5.31 2.81 6.79
C GLU A 92 -4.85 3.92 7.75
N LYS A 93 -3.54 4.03 7.98
CA LYS A 93 -2.95 5.04 8.85
C LYS A 93 -3.16 6.48 8.38
N SER A 94 -3.37 6.71 7.08
CA SER A 94 -3.70 8.04 6.56
C SER A 94 -5.09 8.53 6.97
N GLY A 95 -5.99 7.61 7.32
CA GLY A 95 -7.40 7.91 7.59
C GLY A 95 -8.28 8.00 6.33
N ILE A 96 -7.73 7.76 5.13
CA ILE A 96 -8.51 7.66 3.89
C ILE A 96 -9.51 6.50 3.92
N ILE A 97 -9.22 5.45 4.68
CA ILE A 97 -10.10 4.32 4.99
C ILE A 97 -10.05 4.06 6.50
N LYS A 98 -11.06 3.40 7.04
CA LYS A 98 -11.08 3.00 8.46
C LYS A 98 -10.36 1.69 8.72
N ASN A 99 -10.34 0.79 7.74
CA ASN A 99 -9.79 -0.55 7.91
C ASN A 99 -9.25 -1.11 6.60
N ASP A 100 -8.06 -1.68 6.62
CA ASP A 100 -7.43 -2.32 5.47
C ASP A 100 -8.28 -3.43 4.81
N LYS A 101 -9.22 -4.05 5.54
CA LYS A 101 -10.21 -5.01 4.99
C LYS A 101 -11.11 -4.42 3.91
N GLN A 102 -11.18 -3.10 3.79
CA GLN A 102 -11.87 -2.40 2.70
C GLN A 102 -11.12 -2.55 1.36
N LEU A 103 -9.81 -2.79 1.38
CA LEU A 103 -8.95 -2.89 0.19
C LEU A 103 -9.08 -4.28 -0.43
N LYS A 104 -10.11 -4.48 -1.25
CA LYS A 104 -10.37 -5.76 -1.93
C LYS A 104 -11.14 -5.57 -3.24
N PRO A 105 -10.76 -6.30 -4.30
CA PRO A 105 -9.52 -7.09 -4.43
C PRO A 105 -8.26 -6.21 -4.48
N VAL A 106 -7.10 -6.80 -4.19
CA VAL A 106 -5.78 -6.15 -4.35
C VAL A 106 -5.07 -6.74 -5.55
N LEU A 107 -4.80 -5.91 -6.55
CA LEU A 107 -4.01 -6.26 -7.73
C LEU A 107 -2.61 -5.71 -7.56
N LEU A 108 -1.63 -6.55 -7.83
CA LEU A 108 -0.24 -6.28 -7.53
C LEU A 108 0.59 -6.49 -8.79
N PHE A 109 1.26 -5.43 -9.21
CA PHE A 109 2.12 -5.41 -10.39
C PHE A 109 3.48 -4.84 -10.00
N ASP A 110 4.56 -5.44 -10.52
CA ASP A 110 5.91 -4.92 -10.35
C ASP A 110 6.53 -4.53 -11.69
N PHE A 111 7.36 -3.51 -11.63
CA PHE A 111 8.07 -2.93 -12.76
C PHE A 111 9.49 -2.55 -12.34
N ILE A 112 10.38 -2.46 -13.32
CA ILE A 112 11.73 -1.89 -13.12
C ILE A 112 11.76 -0.48 -13.69
N ASP A 113 12.06 0.48 -12.83
CA ASP A 113 12.30 1.89 -13.17
C ASP A 113 13.46 2.38 -12.28
N LYS A 114 14.65 2.45 -12.88
CA LYS A 114 15.89 2.81 -12.18
C LYS A 114 15.89 4.25 -11.73
N ASP A 115 15.31 5.13 -12.54
CA ASP A 115 15.45 6.57 -12.41
C ASP A 115 14.34 7.16 -11.53
N ASN A 116 13.17 6.52 -11.50
CA ASN A 116 12.03 6.96 -10.68
C ASN A 116 11.33 5.81 -9.91
N PRO A 117 11.99 5.20 -8.90
CA PRO A 117 11.33 4.24 -8.01
C PRO A 117 10.19 4.88 -7.23
N ARG A 118 9.04 4.20 -7.19
CA ARG A 118 7.81 4.68 -6.56
C ARG A 118 6.80 3.56 -6.34
N VAL A 119 5.76 3.87 -5.58
CA VAL A 119 4.52 3.09 -5.54
C VAL A 119 3.42 3.96 -6.12
N GLU A 120 2.71 3.44 -7.13
CA GLU A 120 1.44 4.03 -7.57
C GLU A 120 0.29 3.21 -6.99
N ILE A 121 -0.63 3.91 -6.32
CA ILE A 121 -1.80 3.36 -5.67
C ILE A 121 -3.02 3.91 -6.39
N GLU A 122 -3.90 3.02 -6.83
CA GLU A 122 -5.18 3.38 -7.40
C GLU A 122 -6.30 2.70 -6.58
N LEU A 123 -7.26 3.51 -6.13
CA LEU A 123 -8.40 3.05 -5.32
C LEU A 123 -9.69 3.36 -6.05
N TYR A 124 -10.47 2.32 -6.32
CA TYR A 124 -11.72 2.38 -7.07
C TYR A 124 -12.89 1.92 -6.18
N PRO A 125 -13.87 2.81 -5.89
CA PRO A 125 -15.12 2.48 -5.22
C PRO A 125 -15.89 1.38 -5.94
N VAL A 126 -16.22 0.31 -5.23
CA VAL A 126 -16.98 -0.83 -5.79
C VAL A 126 -18.41 -0.45 -6.18
N SER A 127 -18.96 0.64 -5.63
CA SER A 127 -20.24 1.20 -6.05
C SER A 127 -20.23 1.73 -7.49
N LYS A 128 -19.05 1.93 -8.09
CA LYS A 128 -18.89 2.58 -9.41
C LYS A 128 -18.02 1.81 -10.40
N TYR A 129 -17.17 0.92 -9.91
CA TYR A 129 -16.24 0.18 -10.73
C TYR A 129 -16.36 -1.31 -10.43
N ASP A 130 -16.20 -2.09 -11.48
CA ASP A 130 -16.04 -3.53 -11.41
C ASP A 130 -14.72 -3.91 -12.08
N ILE A 131 -14.22 -5.10 -11.78
CA ILE A 131 -12.98 -5.61 -12.33
C ILE A 131 -13.17 -6.99 -12.95
N SER A 132 -12.69 -7.13 -14.18
CA SER A 132 -12.59 -8.41 -14.88
C SER A 132 -11.18 -8.61 -15.39
N TYR A 133 -10.73 -9.87 -15.50
CA TYR A 133 -9.45 -10.21 -16.09
C TYR A 133 -9.61 -11.40 -17.03
N ASN A 134 -8.81 -11.39 -18.10
CA ASN A 134 -8.70 -12.49 -19.05
C ASN A 134 -7.27 -13.00 -19.04
N ILE A 135 -7.10 -14.33 -19.07
CA ILE A 135 -5.80 -14.98 -19.20
C ILE A 135 -5.75 -15.60 -20.59
N PHE A 136 -4.73 -15.22 -21.36
CA PHE A 136 -4.47 -15.75 -22.69
C PHE A 136 -3.14 -16.51 -22.69
N GLU A 137 -3.08 -17.58 -23.45
CA GLU A 137 -1.81 -18.24 -23.78
C GLU A 137 -0.95 -17.28 -24.61
N LYS A 138 0.36 -17.27 -24.35
CA LYS A 138 1.32 -16.41 -25.05
C LYS A 138 1.83 -17.07 -26.32
#